data_AF-A0A3C0K7V3-F1
#
_entry.id   AF-A0A3C0K7V3-F1
#
_cell.length_a   1.000
_cell.length_b   1.000
_cell.length_c   1.000
_cell.angle_alpha   90.00
_cell.angle_beta   90.00
_cell.angle_gamma   90.00
#
_symmetry.space_group_name_H-M   'P 1'
#
loop_
_entity.id
_entity.type
_entity.pdbx_description
1 polymer ?
#
loop_
_entity_poly.entity_id
_entity_poly.type
_entity_poly.pdbx_seq_one_letter_code
_entity_poly.pdbx_strand_id
1 'polypeptide(L)' 'TLQASVGQLVEGGVGDLCILDPQAAWTVQDATLRSQGKHTPFSGYELPGQVRMTLVGGHVAFERG' A
#
# COMPACT_ATOMS: atom_id res chain seq x y z
N THR A 1 19.82 1.18 15.32
CA THR A 1 18.78 2.23 15.54
C THR A 1 17.53 1.84 14.79
N LEU A 2 16.36 2.38 15.13
CA LEU A 2 15.09 2.07 14.44
C LEU A 2 15.19 2.26 12.91
N GLN A 3 15.90 3.29 12.45
CA GLN A 3 16.16 3.55 11.03
C GLN A 3 16.95 2.43 10.32
N ALA A 4 17.77 1.66 11.03
CA ALA A 4 18.51 0.54 10.45
C ALA A 4 17.64 -0.68 10.13
N SER A 5 16.39 -0.72 10.63
CA SER A 5 15.45 -1.83 10.40
C SER A 5 14.47 -1.59 9.25
N VAL A 6 14.53 -0.44 8.57
CA VAL A 6 13.62 -0.13 7.44
C VAL A 6 13.73 -1.19 6.34
N GLY A 7 12.60 -1.67 5.86
CA GLY A 7 12.53 -2.72 4.83
C GLY A 7 12.73 -4.14 5.37
N GLN A 8 12.77 -4.33 6.69
CA GLN A 8 12.90 -5.64 7.32
C GLN A 8 11.72 -5.94 8.24
N LEU A 9 11.28 -7.21 8.24
CA LEU A 9 10.31 -7.74 9.21
C LEU A 9 11.05 -8.47 10.32
N VAL A 10 11.40 -7.76 11.38
CA VAL A 10 12.18 -8.27 12.51
C VAL A 10 11.60 -7.76 13.83
N GLU A 11 11.72 -8.58 14.87
CA GLU A 11 11.30 -8.18 16.22
C GLU A 11 12.07 -6.95 16.70
N GLY A 12 11.34 -6.00 17.31
CA GLY A 12 11.92 -4.72 17.74
C GLY A 12 12.24 -3.73 16.61
N GLY A 13 11.98 -4.09 15.35
CA GLY A 13 12.09 -3.20 14.19
C GLY A 13 10.97 -2.15 14.11
N VAL A 14 11.14 -1.19 13.20
CA VAL A 14 10.11 -0.19 12.87
C VAL A 14 8.88 -0.87 12.26
N GLY A 15 7.69 -0.50 12.73
CA GLY A 15 6.41 -0.99 12.23
C GLY A 15 5.98 -0.36 10.89
N ASP A 16 6.85 -0.39 9.88
CA ASP A 16 6.54 0.07 8.51
C ASP A 16 6.14 -1.13 7.65
N LEU A 17 4.83 -1.27 7.40
CA LEU A 17 4.26 -2.47 6.79
C LEU A 17 3.22 -2.12 5.73
N CYS A 18 3.12 -2.96 4.69
CA CYS A 18 1.99 -2.98 3.76
C CYS A 18 1.33 -4.36 3.82
N ILE A 19 0.04 -4.39 4.14
CA ILE A 19 -0.80 -5.59 4.08
C ILE A 19 -1.40 -5.65 2.69
N LEU A 20 -0.99 -6.66 1.90
CA LEU A 20 -1.45 -6.90 0.55
C LEU A 20 -2.40 -8.11 0.54
N ASP A 21 -3.55 -7.97 -0.12
CA ASP A 21 -4.36 -9.12 -0.53
C ASP A 21 -3.86 -9.58 -1.91
N PRO A 22 -3.20 -10.75 -2.02
CA PRO A 22 -2.66 -11.24 -3.30
C PRO A 22 -3.72 -11.85 -4.21
N GLN A 23 -4.91 -12.17 -3.70
CA GLN A 23 -6.00 -12.76 -4.48
C GLN A 23 -6.97 -11.71 -5.04
N ALA A 24 -6.91 -10.48 -4.51
CA ALA A 24 -7.66 -9.37 -5.05
C ALA A 24 -7.16 -8.97 -6.45
N ALA A 25 -8.06 -8.43 -7.26
CA ALA A 25 -7.76 -7.72 -8.49
C ALA A 25 -8.54 -6.41 -8.51
N TRP A 26 -8.01 -5.38 -9.17
CA TRP A 26 -8.70 -4.09 -9.29
C TRP A 26 -8.33 -3.37 -10.57
N THR A 27 -9.29 -2.63 -11.11
CA THR A 27 -9.07 -1.80 -12.29
C THR A 27 -8.60 -0.41 -11.88
N VAL A 28 -7.53 0.08 -12.50
CA VAL A 28 -7.05 1.45 -12.32
C VAL A 28 -8.05 2.41 -12.97
N GLN A 29 -8.75 3.17 -12.15
CA GLN A 29 -9.70 4.19 -12.55
C GLN A 29 -9.55 5.43 -11.65
N ASP A 30 -9.96 6.60 -12.12
CA ASP A 30 -9.84 7.87 -11.39
C ASP A 30 -10.35 7.79 -9.93
N ALA A 31 -11.48 7.11 -9.73
CA ALA A 31 -12.12 6.89 -8.43
C ALA A 31 -11.30 5.99 -7.48
N THR A 32 -10.49 5.09 -8.02
CA THR A 32 -9.67 4.15 -7.24
C THR A 32 -8.32 4.75 -6.83
N LEU A 33 -7.87 5.80 -7.53
CA LEU A 33 -6.63 6.51 -7.24
C LEU A 33 -6.82 7.50 -6.08
N ARG A 34 -5.91 7.48 -5.11
CA ARG A 34 -5.92 8.45 -3.98
C ARG A 34 -5.31 9.80 -4.35
N SER A 35 -4.33 9.83 -5.25
CA SER A 35 -3.72 11.08 -5.73
C SER A 35 -4.76 12.00 -6.35
N GLN A 36 -4.58 13.32 -6.21
CA GLN A 36 -5.38 14.31 -6.92
C GLN A 36 -5.14 14.25 -8.44
N GLY A 37 -3.90 13.98 -8.85
CA GLY A 37 -3.56 13.74 -10.25
C GLY A 37 -4.01 12.36 -10.71
N LYS A 38 -4.84 12.32 -11.76
CA LYS A 38 -5.39 11.07 -12.33
C LYS A 38 -4.76 10.65 -13.65
N HIS A 39 -3.87 11.49 -14.20
CA HIS A 39 -3.18 11.18 -15.45
C HIS A 39 -2.12 10.10 -15.22
N THR A 40 -2.39 8.89 -15.69
CA THR A 40 -1.50 7.74 -15.57
C THR A 40 -1.60 6.85 -16.80
N PRO A 41 -0.50 6.24 -17.28
CA PRO A 41 -0.55 5.28 -18.39
C PRO A 41 -1.27 3.98 -18.02
N PHE A 42 -1.56 3.75 -16.73
CA PHE A 42 -2.21 2.52 -16.27
C PHE A 42 -3.74 2.58 -16.30
N SER A 43 -4.36 3.70 -16.66
CA SER A 43 -5.82 3.84 -16.66
C SER A 43 -6.49 2.75 -17.50
N GLY A 44 -7.47 2.06 -16.91
CA GLY A 44 -8.18 0.93 -17.51
C GLY A 44 -7.50 -0.43 -17.32
N TYR A 45 -6.28 -0.50 -16.79
CA TYR A 45 -5.60 -1.78 -16.56
C TYR A 45 -6.19 -2.46 -15.33
N GLU A 46 -6.37 -3.77 -15.41
CA GLU A 46 -6.61 -4.61 -14.24
C GLU A 46 -5.27 -5.03 -13.64
N LEU A 47 -5.06 -4.73 -12.35
CA LEU A 47 -3.84 -5.06 -11.63
C LEU A 47 -4.12 -6.17 -10.62
N PRO A 48 -3.25 -7.20 -10.54
CA PRO A 48 -3.34 -8.22 -9.51
C PRO A 48 -2.80 -7.69 -8.19
N GLY A 49 -3.38 -8.18 -7.10
CA GLY A 49 -3.06 -7.78 -5.75
C GLY A 49 -3.56 -6.38 -5.41
N GLN A 50 -4.00 -6.21 -4.16
CA GLN A 50 -4.44 -4.90 -3.70
C GLN A 50 -4.04 -4.66 -2.24
N VAL A 51 -3.38 -3.52 -1.99
CA VAL A 51 -3.01 -3.12 -0.62
C VAL A 51 -4.27 -2.84 0.17
N ARG A 52 -4.46 -3.55 1.28
CA ARG A 52 -5.56 -3.40 2.23
C ARG A 52 -5.25 -2.37 3.31
N MET A 53 -3.99 -2.32 3.77
CA MET A 53 -3.56 -1.42 4.84
C MET A 53 -2.08 -1.07 4.72
N THR A 54 -1.72 0.13 5.14
CA THR A 54 -0.33 0.57 5.31
C THR A 54 -0.14 1.09 6.73
N LEU A 55 0.88 0.59 7.41
CA LEU A 55 1.31 1.07 8.71
C LEU A 55 2.65 1.82 8.57
N VAL A 56 2.78 2.94 9.27
CA VAL A 56 4.02 3.72 9.37
C VAL A 56 4.33 3.93 10.85
N GLY A 57 5.49 3.45 11.30
CA GLY A 57 5.86 3.47 12.72
C GLY A 57 4.86 2.76 13.64
N GLY A 58 4.12 1.77 13.12
CA GLY A 58 3.06 1.07 13.85
C GLY A 58 1.69 1.76 13.84
N HIS A 59 1.54 2.91 13.17
CA HIS A 59 0.26 3.61 13.04
C HIS A 59 -0.37 3.39 11.66
N VAL A 60 -1.69 3.19 11.60
CA VAL A 60 -2.41 3.07 10.33
C VAL A 60 -2.36 4.39 9.56
N ALA A 61 -1.65 4.39 8.44
CA ALA A 61 -1.55 5.53 7.52
C ALA A 61 -2.54 5.41 6.36
N PHE A 62 -2.94 4.19 6.03
CA PHE A 62 -3.94 3.90 5.00
C PHE A 62 -4.70 2.63 5.37
N GLU A 63 -6.02 2.66 5.17
CA GLU A 63 -6.88 1.50 5.20
C GLU A 63 -7.85 1.56 4.02
N ARG A 64 -8.03 0.43 3.35
CA ARG A 64 -8.98 0.28 2.27
C ARG A 64 -10.32 -0.16 2.86
N GLY A 65 -11.29 0.77 2.82
CA GLY A 65 -12.70 0.49 3.11
C GLY A 65 -13.36 -0.41 2.07
#